data_AF-A0A7S2PS98-F1
#
_entry.id   AF-A0A7S2PS98-F1
#
_cell.length_a   1.000
_cell.length_b   1.000
_cell.length_c   1.000
_cell.angle_alpha   90.00
_cell.angle_beta   90.00
_cell.angle_gamma   90.00
#
_symmetry.space_group_name_H-M   'P 1'
#
loop_
_entity.id
_entity.type
_entity.pdbx_description
1 polymer ?
#
loop_
_entity_poly.entity_id
_entity_poly.type
_entity_poly.pdbx_seq_one_letter_code
_entity_poly.pdbx_strand_id
1 'polypeptide(L)'
;ATLHSNHTLEHLNVNYTYSHEIQPDDEIEQHIDMAIQINKFHHLLNPEAIGRRKVIKSHLHSETRARLCRLQGVNRSHYSEIDPLYIPEVLALINQNHDRSELYVALKSSIMILFSTVSRKKCIQQQREYHVAHIDELRAKVEELDAELAAIEASEGGYVVNVGSESRSIKRRRA
;
A
#
# COMPACT_ATOMS: atom_id res chain seq x y z
N ALA A 1 -8.42 -6.52 10.33
CA ALA A 1 -9.26 -7.33 11.22
C ALA A 1 -8.40 -8.46 11.75
N THR A 2 -8.26 -8.56 13.07
CA THR A 2 -7.32 -9.46 13.75
C THR A 2 -7.69 -10.92 13.50
N LEU A 3 -6.69 -11.71 13.12
CA LEU A 3 -6.74 -13.17 13.03
C LEU A 3 -7.35 -13.75 14.31
N HIS A 4 -8.59 -14.21 14.26
CA HIS A 4 -9.14 -15.12 15.26
C HIS A 4 -8.51 -16.51 15.04
N SER A 5 -7.18 -16.59 15.12
CA SER A 5 -6.48 -17.86 15.19
C SER A 5 -6.98 -18.57 16.43
N ASN A 6 -7.43 -19.82 16.27
CA ASN A 6 -7.74 -20.72 17.39
C ASN A 6 -6.43 -21.07 18.12
N HIS A 7 -5.85 -20.11 18.84
CA HIS A 7 -4.56 -20.20 19.51
C HIS A 7 -4.66 -20.87 20.89
N THR A 8 -5.87 -21.02 21.42
CA THR A 8 -6.19 -21.72 22.68
C THR A 8 -6.67 -23.14 22.47
N LEU A 9 -6.91 -23.57 21.22
CA LEU A 9 -7.44 -24.90 20.94
C LEU A 9 -6.34 -25.96 21.04
N GLU A 10 -6.32 -26.69 22.15
CA GLU A 10 -5.32 -27.74 22.40
C GLU A 10 -5.85 -29.14 22.10
N HIS A 11 -7.15 -29.30 21.93
CA HIS A 11 -7.75 -30.62 21.71
C HIS A 11 -8.89 -30.48 20.71
N LEU A 12 -8.87 -31.35 19.70
CA LEU A 12 -9.97 -31.55 18.77
C LEU A 12 -10.18 -33.06 18.65
N ASN A 13 -11.37 -33.52 18.97
CA ASN A 13 -11.75 -34.91 18.76
C ASN A 13 -12.73 -34.94 17.59
N VAL A 14 -12.32 -35.55 16.48
CA VAL A 14 -13.16 -35.73 15.30
C VAL A 14 -13.74 -37.14 15.39
N ASN A 15 -15.03 -37.24 15.72
CA ASN A 15 -15.72 -38.52 15.76
C ASN A 15 -15.92 -39.03 14.33
N TYR A 16 -15.11 -40.01 13.93
CA TYR A 16 -15.31 -40.72 12.67
C TYR A 16 -16.54 -41.61 12.78
N THR A 17 -17.65 -41.18 12.18
CA THR A 17 -18.72 -42.10 11.84
C THR A 17 -18.15 -43.06 10.80
N TYR A 18 -18.18 -44.36 11.08
CA TYR A 18 -17.76 -45.46 10.20
C TYR A 18 -18.64 -45.57 8.92
N SER A 19 -18.90 -44.47 8.22
CA SER A 19 -19.34 -44.48 6.84
C SER A 19 -18.09 -44.62 5.98
N HIS A 20 -17.99 -45.70 5.20
CA HIS A 20 -16.91 -46.01 4.25
C HIS A 20 -16.62 -44.94 3.17
N GLU A 21 -17.23 -43.76 3.25
CA GLU A 21 -17.24 -42.76 2.17
C GLU A 21 -16.40 -41.51 2.46
N ILE A 22 -16.04 -41.23 3.71
CA ILE A 22 -15.21 -40.06 4.05
C ILE A 22 -14.25 -40.45 5.18
N GLN A 23 -13.13 -41.09 4.83
CA GLN A 23 -11.98 -40.99 5.70
C GLN A 23 -11.43 -39.57 5.57
N PRO A 24 -11.12 -38.88 6.68
CA PRO A 24 -10.39 -37.63 6.59
C PRO A 24 -9.12 -37.89 5.80
N ASP A 25 -8.82 -37.00 4.87
CA ASP A 25 -7.53 -37.05 4.18
C ASP A 25 -6.44 -36.92 5.27
N ASP A 26 -5.57 -37.94 5.39
CA ASP A 26 -4.48 -37.98 6.38
C ASP A 26 -3.66 -36.67 6.36
N GLU A 27 -3.63 -35.98 5.20
CA GLU A 27 -2.99 -34.68 5.05
C GLU A 27 -3.67 -33.56 5.86
N ILE A 28 -5.02 -33.54 5.96
CA ILE A 28 -5.75 -32.53 6.76
C ILE A 28 -5.48 -32.74 8.24
N GLU A 29 -5.50 -33.98 8.71
CA GLU A 29 -5.22 -34.31 10.10
C GLU A 29 -3.82 -33.87 10.51
N GLN A 30 -2.80 -34.13 9.68
CA GLN A 30 -1.43 -33.70 9.94
C GLN A 30 -1.31 -32.19 10.16
N HIS A 31 -2.07 -31.38 9.40
CA HIS A 31 -2.06 -29.93 9.57
C HIS A 31 -2.82 -29.47 10.82
N ILE A 32 -3.92 -30.14 11.18
CA ILE A 32 -4.64 -29.89 12.44
C ILE A 32 -3.76 -30.24 13.64
N ASP A 33 -3.12 -31.40 13.62
CA ASP A 33 -2.21 -31.85 14.67
C ASP A 33 -1.03 -30.91 14.83
N MET A 34 -0.44 -30.45 13.72
CA MET A 34 0.61 -29.44 13.76
C MET A 34 0.14 -28.15 14.44
N ALA A 35 -1.06 -27.67 14.13
CA ALA A 35 -1.61 -26.46 14.73
C ALA A 35 -1.90 -26.63 16.23
N ILE A 36 -2.41 -27.80 16.63
CA ILE A 36 -2.66 -28.17 18.04
C ILE A 36 -1.35 -28.27 18.81
N GLN A 37 -0.33 -28.91 18.24
CA GLN A 37 0.99 -29.01 18.86
C GLN A 37 1.58 -27.62 19.08
N ILE A 38 1.50 -26.72 18.08
CA ILE A 38 1.96 -25.34 18.23
C ILE A 38 1.24 -24.63 19.37
N ASN A 39 -0.08 -24.80 19.51
CA ASN A 39 -0.84 -24.22 20.63
C ASN A 39 -0.33 -24.75 21.98
N LYS A 40 -0.16 -26.07 22.11
CA LYS A 40 0.31 -26.71 23.36
C LYS A 40 1.72 -26.31 23.75
N PHE A 41 2.68 -26.38 22.82
CA PHE A 41 4.08 -26.08 23.11
C PHE A 41 4.33 -24.60 23.38
N HIS A 42 3.41 -23.73 22.98
CA HIS A 42 3.54 -22.29 23.09
C HIS A 42 2.42 -21.64 23.91
N HIS A 43 1.73 -22.39 24.79
CA HIS A 43 0.66 -21.88 25.65
C HIS A 43 1.07 -20.71 26.56
N LEU A 44 2.37 -20.56 26.84
CA LEU A 44 2.95 -19.44 27.60
C LEU A 44 3.27 -18.21 26.74
N LEU A 45 3.21 -18.32 25.41
CA LEU A 45 3.40 -17.20 24.50
C LEU A 45 2.08 -16.48 24.28
N ASN A 46 2.17 -15.19 23.95
CA ASN A 46 0.97 -14.42 23.61
C ASN A 46 0.33 -14.96 22.30
N PRO A 47 -0.97 -14.69 22.07
CA PRO A 47 -1.71 -15.18 20.89
C PRO A 47 -1.05 -14.82 19.56
N GLU A 48 -0.42 -13.65 19.48
CA GLU A 48 0.25 -13.16 18.28
C GLU A 48 1.48 -14.01 17.93
N ALA A 49 2.30 -14.36 18.92
CA ALA A 49 3.46 -15.22 18.75
C ALA A 49 3.07 -16.64 18.33
N ILE A 50 1.98 -17.19 18.88
CA ILE A 50 1.39 -18.48 18.45
C ILE A 50 0.94 -18.38 17.00
N GLY A 51 0.21 -17.32 16.64
CA GLY A 51 -0.22 -17.06 15.26
C GLY A 51 0.97 -16.98 14.30
N ARG A 52 2.01 -16.21 14.66
CA ARG A 52 3.26 -16.09 13.89
C ARG A 52 3.92 -17.45 13.69
N ARG A 53 4.00 -18.27 14.73
CA ARG A 53 4.59 -19.62 14.67
C ARG A 53 3.84 -20.52 13.69
N LYS A 54 2.49 -20.47 13.70
CA LYS A 54 1.67 -21.20 12.73
C LYS A 54 1.97 -20.75 11.32
N VAL A 55 2.00 -19.45 11.05
CA VAL A 55 2.34 -18.90 9.72
C VAL A 55 3.72 -19.37 9.25
N ILE A 56 4.72 -19.32 10.14
CA ILE A 56 6.09 -19.76 9.83
C ILE A 56 6.12 -21.25 9.45
N LYS A 57 5.47 -22.12 10.23
CA LYS A 57 5.49 -23.58 10.00
C LYS A 57 4.60 -24.04 8.85
N SER A 58 3.60 -23.24 8.48
CA SER A 58 2.68 -23.52 7.39
C SER A 58 3.03 -22.74 6.13
N HIS A 59 2.53 -21.51 6.04
CA HIS A 59 2.53 -20.68 4.84
C HIS A 59 3.94 -20.24 4.41
N LEU A 60 4.93 -20.21 5.31
CA LEU A 60 6.30 -19.86 4.96
C LEU A 60 7.21 -21.07 4.64
N HIS A 61 6.69 -22.30 4.77
CA HIS A 61 7.38 -23.51 4.34
C HIS A 61 6.76 -24.01 3.04
N SER A 62 7.55 -24.18 1.98
CA SER A 62 7.05 -24.38 0.62
C SER A 62 6.24 -25.66 0.47
N GLU A 63 6.71 -26.77 1.04
CA GLU A 63 6.00 -28.06 0.98
C GLU A 63 4.68 -28.02 1.77
N THR A 64 4.71 -27.57 3.02
CA THR A 64 3.52 -27.43 3.86
C THR A 64 2.50 -26.49 3.23
N ARG A 65 2.95 -25.36 2.68
CA ARG A 65 2.11 -24.44 1.92
C ARG A 65 1.47 -25.14 0.73
N ALA A 66 2.27 -25.83 -0.10
CA ALA A 66 1.73 -26.51 -1.28
C ALA A 66 0.65 -27.55 -0.93
N ARG A 67 0.86 -28.32 0.15
CA ARG A 67 -0.14 -29.28 0.67
C ARG A 67 -1.42 -28.57 1.11
N LEU A 68 -1.32 -27.56 1.97
CA LEU A 68 -2.47 -26.77 2.43
C LEU A 68 -3.25 -26.16 1.28
N CYS A 69 -2.57 -25.65 0.27
CA CYS A 69 -3.21 -25.00 -0.87
C CYS A 69 -3.94 -26.01 -1.76
N ARG A 70 -3.39 -27.21 -1.96
CA ARG A 70 -4.13 -28.30 -2.62
C ARG A 70 -5.39 -28.66 -1.84
N LEU A 71 -5.29 -28.85 -0.53
CA LEU A 71 -6.43 -29.17 0.34
C LEU A 71 -7.52 -28.08 0.32
N GLN A 72 -7.13 -26.82 0.14
CA GLN A 72 -8.03 -25.67 0.05
C GLN A 72 -8.52 -25.38 -1.38
N GLY A 73 -8.08 -26.14 -2.39
CA GLY A 73 -8.39 -25.87 -3.80
C GLY A 73 -7.76 -24.57 -4.35
N VAL A 74 -6.69 -24.08 -3.73
CA VAL A 74 -5.96 -22.87 -4.13
C VAL A 74 -4.77 -23.23 -5.01
N ASN A 75 -4.80 -22.82 -6.27
CA ASN A 75 -3.80 -23.18 -7.30
C ASN A 75 -2.91 -22.00 -7.76
N ARG A 76 -2.65 -21.00 -6.91
CA ARG A 76 -1.91 -19.77 -7.30
C ARG A 76 -0.71 -19.46 -6.41
N SER A 77 0.20 -18.62 -6.91
CA SER A 77 1.41 -18.19 -6.19
C SER A 77 1.05 -17.24 -5.03
N HIS A 78 1.42 -17.60 -3.81
CA HIS A 78 1.03 -16.85 -2.60
C HIS A 78 1.78 -15.53 -2.42
N TYR A 79 3.02 -15.44 -2.91
CA TYR A 79 3.83 -14.24 -2.70
C TYR A 79 3.35 -13.05 -3.55
N SER A 80 2.61 -13.29 -4.64
CA SER A 80 1.98 -12.22 -5.43
C SER A 80 0.79 -11.53 -4.77
N GLU A 81 0.23 -12.12 -3.73
CA GLU A 81 -0.91 -11.54 -3.01
C GLU A 81 -0.48 -10.76 -1.77
N ILE A 82 0.78 -10.94 -1.34
CA ILE A 82 1.34 -10.19 -0.22
C ILE A 82 1.66 -8.79 -0.75
N ASP A 83 1.25 -7.77 0.01
CA ASP A 83 1.63 -6.40 -0.30
C ASP A 83 3.17 -6.33 -0.41
N PRO A 84 3.70 -5.86 -1.55
CA PRO A 84 5.13 -5.84 -1.81
C PRO A 84 5.98 -5.19 -0.71
N LEU A 85 5.40 -4.24 0.05
CA LEU A 85 6.08 -3.57 1.18
C LEU A 85 6.47 -4.55 2.29
N TYR A 86 5.74 -5.65 2.47
CA TYR A 86 6.01 -6.64 3.50
C TYR A 86 6.89 -7.80 3.02
N ILE A 87 7.14 -7.92 1.71
CA ILE A 87 7.98 -8.99 1.16
C ILE A 87 9.38 -9.03 1.80
N PRO A 88 10.10 -7.91 2.01
CA PRO A 88 11.40 -7.95 2.68
C PRO A 88 11.34 -8.56 4.09
N GLU A 89 10.31 -8.24 4.87
CA GLU A 89 10.11 -8.79 6.21
C GLU A 89 9.78 -10.29 6.17
N VAL A 90 8.93 -10.70 5.22
CA VAL A 90 8.62 -12.12 4.99
C VAL A 90 9.87 -12.92 4.59
N LEU A 91 10.72 -12.38 3.73
CA LEU A 91 11.99 -13.02 3.34
C LEU A 91 12.95 -13.12 4.54
N ALA A 92 13.04 -12.08 5.37
CA ALA A 92 13.84 -12.11 6.59
C ALA A 92 13.34 -13.19 7.56
N LEU A 93 12.02 -13.31 7.71
CA LEU A 93 11.39 -14.36 8.52
C LEU A 93 11.72 -15.76 8.03
N ILE A 94 11.68 -15.98 6.71
CA ILE A 94 12.04 -17.27 6.11
C ILE A 94 13.52 -17.59 6.37
N ASN A 95 14.41 -16.65 6.11
CA ASN A 95 15.85 -16.83 6.34
C ASN A 95 16.19 -17.14 7.81
N GLN A 96 15.42 -16.63 8.77
CA GLN A 96 15.64 -16.88 10.19
C GLN A 96 15.09 -18.23 10.67
N ASN A 97 14.09 -18.80 10.00
CA ASN A 97 13.33 -19.95 10.50
C ASN A 97 13.45 -21.21 9.64
N HIS A 98 13.94 -21.07 8.41
CA HIS A 98 14.03 -22.15 7.43
C HIS A 98 15.41 -22.15 6.77
N ASP A 99 15.67 -23.17 5.95
CA ASP A 99 16.92 -23.30 5.23
C ASP A 99 17.03 -22.31 4.05
N ARG A 100 18.20 -22.33 3.40
CA ARG A 100 18.43 -21.49 2.21
C ARG A 100 17.54 -21.89 1.02
N SER A 101 17.09 -23.13 0.96
CA SER A 101 16.21 -23.62 -0.10
C SER A 101 14.86 -22.90 -0.05
N GLU A 102 14.28 -22.79 1.14
CA GLU A 102 13.02 -22.06 1.35
C GLU A 102 13.16 -20.58 1.02
N LEU A 103 14.26 -19.95 1.45
CA LEU A 103 14.54 -18.56 1.09
C LEU A 103 14.66 -18.38 -0.43
N TYR A 104 15.34 -19.29 -1.11
CA TYR A 104 15.50 -19.24 -2.55
C TYR A 104 14.15 -19.38 -3.27
N VAL A 105 13.30 -20.31 -2.84
CA VAL A 105 11.94 -20.48 -3.39
C VAL A 105 11.10 -19.21 -3.21
N ALA A 106 11.15 -18.59 -2.02
CA ALA A 106 10.42 -17.37 -1.73
C ALA A 106 10.93 -16.17 -2.55
N LEU A 107 12.26 -16.03 -2.67
CA LEU A 107 12.88 -14.98 -3.48
C LEU A 107 12.50 -15.14 -4.95
N LYS A 108 12.66 -16.34 -5.51
CA LYS A 108 12.31 -16.65 -6.90
C LYS A 108 10.84 -16.32 -7.19
N SER A 109 9.95 -16.58 -6.24
CA SER A 109 8.52 -16.32 -6.38
C SER A 109 8.13 -14.84 -6.20
N SER A 110 8.98 -14.02 -5.56
CA SER A 110 8.67 -12.63 -5.22
C SER A 110 9.48 -11.59 -6.00
N ILE A 111 10.51 -12.00 -6.74
CA ILE A 111 11.47 -11.08 -7.36
C ILE A 111 10.85 -10.07 -8.33
N MET A 112 9.88 -10.47 -9.14
CA MET A 112 9.20 -9.57 -10.08
C MET A 112 8.39 -8.49 -9.38
N ILE A 113 7.81 -8.83 -8.23
CA ILE A 113 7.00 -7.93 -7.41
C ILE A 113 7.90 -6.89 -6.74
N LEU A 114 9.06 -7.33 -6.23
CA LEU A 114 10.08 -6.44 -5.67
C LEU A 114 10.56 -5.43 -6.72
N PHE A 115 10.87 -5.88 -7.94
CA PHE A 115 11.27 -4.97 -9.02
C PHE A 115 10.16 -3.98 -9.39
N SER A 116 8.91 -4.44 -9.49
CA SER A 116 7.77 -3.56 -9.78
C SER A 116 7.63 -2.44 -8.75
N THR A 117 7.84 -2.75 -7.47
CA THR A 117 7.72 -1.78 -6.36
C THR A 117 8.79 -0.70 -6.42
N VAL A 118 10.04 -1.09 -6.70
CA VAL A 118 11.16 -0.14 -6.88
C VAL A 118 10.89 0.77 -8.09
N SER A 119 10.39 0.23 -9.19
CA SER A 119 10.00 1.02 -10.37
C SER A 119 8.84 1.97 -10.10
N ARG A 120 7.81 1.53 -9.36
CA ARG A 120 6.68 2.37 -8.96
C ARG A 120 7.11 3.56 -8.10
N LYS A 121 8.01 3.33 -7.14
CA LYS A 121 8.58 4.41 -6.31
C LYS A 121 9.27 5.46 -7.18
N LYS A 122 10.09 5.04 -8.15
CA LYS A 122 10.77 5.95 -9.08
C LYS A 122 9.78 6.72 -9.95
N CYS A 123 8.73 6.06 -10.44
CA CYS A 123 7.67 6.70 -11.23
C CYS A 123 6.93 7.79 -10.42
N ILE A 124 6.55 7.50 -9.17
CA ILE A 124 5.90 8.50 -8.29
C ILE A 124 6.83 9.68 -8.01
N GLN A 125 8.12 9.42 -7.79
CA GLN A 125 9.12 10.47 -7.58
C GLN A 125 9.24 11.39 -8.81
N GLN A 126 9.28 10.82 -10.01
CA GLN A 126 9.32 11.58 -11.26
C GLN A 126 8.05 12.40 -11.48
N GLN A 127 6.87 11.84 -11.18
CA GLN A 127 5.61 12.59 -11.23
C GLN A 127 5.60 13.76 -10.24
N ARG A 128 6.12 13.55 -9.03
CA ARG A 128 6.25 14.62 -8.04
C ARG A 128 7.16 15.75 -8.53
N GLU A 129 8.32 15.42 -9.09
CA GLU A 129 9.25 16.40 -9.65
C GLU A 129 8.63 17.19 -10.81
N TYR A 130 7.91 16.50 -11.70
CA TYR A 130 7.16 17.14 -12.79
C TYR A 130 6.14 18.16 -12.27
N HIS A 131 5.33 17.80 -11.27
CA HIS A 131 4.32 18.70 -10.72
C HIS A 131 4.92 19.87 -9.95
N VAL A 132 6.04 19.67 -9.24
CA VAL A 132 6.78 20.77 -8.58
C VAL A 132 7.25 21.78 -9.62
N ALA A 133 7.89 21.32 -10.70
CA ALA A 133 8.36 22.20 -11.77
C ALA A 133 7.20 22.98 -12.43
N HIS A 134 6.06 22.33 -12.63
CA HIS A 134 4.89 23.00 -13.22
C HIS A 134 4.26 24.03 -12.27
N ILE A 135 4.28 23.78 -10.96
CA ILE A 135 3.85 24.78 -9.95
C ILE A 135 4.78 25.99 -9.98
N ASP A 136 6.09 25.79 -10.10
CA ASP A 136 7.06 26.89 -10.19
C ASP A 136 6.86 27.73 -11.46
N GLU A 137 6.53 27.08 -12.60
CA GLU A 137 6.18 27.77 -13.84
C GLU A 137 4.90 28.62 -13.69
N LEU A 138 3.86 28.05 -13.08
CA LEU A 138 2.61 28.78 -12.82
C LEU A 138 2.82 29.94 -11.85
N ARG A 139 3.68 29.78 -10.84
CA ARG A 139 4.04 30.86 -9.91
C ARG A 139 4.72 32.02 -10.64
N ALA A 140 5.66 31.74 -11.52
CA ALA A 140 6.33 32.79 -12.31
C ALA A 140 5.35 33.57 -13.20
N LYS A 141 4.37 32.89 -13.81
CA LYS A 141 3.31 33.54 -14.60
C LYS A 141 2.40 34.43 -13.76
N VAL A 142 2.10 34.02 -12.53
CA VAL A 142 1.33 34.85 -11.59
C VAL A 142 2.12 36.11 -11.22
N GLU A 143 3.41 35.99 -10.93
CA GLU A 143 4.27 37.15 -10.63
C GLU A 143 4.38 38.12 -11.82
N GLU A 144 4.41 37.62 -13.05
CA GLU A 144 4.39 38.45 -14.27
C GLU A 144 3.07 39.23 -14.41
N LEU A 145 1.92 38.55 -14.24
CA LEU A 145 0.60 39.17 -14.31
C LEU A 145 0.39 40.20 -13.17
N ASP A 146 0.87 39.90 -11.97
CA ASP A 146 0.81 40.83 -10.83
C ASP A 146 1.64 42.10 -11.10
N ALA A 147 2.82 41.95 -11.74
CA ALA A 147 3.64 43.09 -12.15
C ALA A 147 2.98 43.93 -13.26
N GLU A 148 2.32 43.30 -14.23
CA GLU A 148 1.57 43.97 -15.28
C GLU A 148 0.38 44.77 -14.71
N LEU A 149 -0.38 44.17 -13.79
CA LEU A 149 -1.47 44.85 -13.09
C LEU A 149 -0.99 46.07 -12.31
N ALA A 150 0.10 45.92 -11.54
CA ALA A 150 0.68 47.04 -10.79
C ALA A 150 1.14 48.19 -11.70
N ALA A 151 1.66 47.89 -12.90
CA ALA A 151 2.06 48.90 -13.88
C ALA A 151 0.85 49.66 -14.46
N ILE A 152 -0.25 48.97 -14.74
CA ILE A 152 -1.50 49.58 -15.23
C ILE A 152 -2.09 50.50 -14.16
N GLU A 153 -2.24 50.01 -12.92
CA GLU A 153 -2.78 50.80 -11.80
C GLU A 153 -1.95 52.07 -11.52
N ALA A 154 -0.62 51.98 -11.61
CA ALA A 154 0.26 53.14 -11.44
C ALA A 154 0.08 54.19 -12.56
N SER A 155 -0.29 53.77 -13.77
CA SER A 155 -0.52 54.66 -14.91
C SER A 155 -1.88 55.38 -14.85
N GLU A 156 -2.91 54.73 -14.30
CA GLU A 156 -4.27 55.28 -14.21
C GLU A 156 -4.42 56.30 -13.07
N GLY A 157 -3.62 56.19 -12.00
CA GLY A 157 -3.61 57.15 -10.88
C GLY A 157 -3.12 58.57 -11.22
N GLY A 158 -2.59 58.79 -12.44
CA GLY A 158 -2.06 60.09 -12.89
C GLY A 158 -3.06 60.99 -13.63
N TYR A 159 -4.24 60.50 -14.02
CA TYR A 159 -5.21 61.25 -14.83
C TYR A 159 -6.37 61.83 -13.99
N VAL A 160 -6.05 62.66 -13.00
CA VAL A 160 -7.06 63.58 -12.44
C VAL A 160 -7.16 64.78 -13.36
N VAL A 161 -8.18 64.75 -14.23
CA VAL A 161 -8.52 65.80 -15.19
C VAL A 161 -8.77 67.12 -14.47
N ASN A 162 -7.85 68.06 -14.65
CA ASN A 162 -8.06 69.47 -14.34
C ASN A 162 -8.93 70.09 -15.46
N VAL A 163 -10.26 69.97 -15.40
CA VAL A 163 -11.16 70.78 -16.24
C VAL A 163 -11.28 72.18 -15.64
N GLY A 164 -10.23 72.98 -15.84
CA GLY A 164 -10.36 74.42 -15.87
C GLY A 164 -10.98 74.82 -17.21
N SER A 165 -12.15 75.44 -17.19
CA SER A 165 -12.73 76.12 -18.36
C SER A 165 -13.56 77.31 -17.92
N GLU A 166 -12.87 78.42 -17.70
CA GLU A 166 -13.47 79.75 -17.59
C GLU A 166 -14.04 80.25 -18.93
N SER A 167 -15.22 80.86 -18.82
CA SER A 167 -15.65 82.10 -19.49
C SER A 167 -15.75 82.18 -21.02
N ARG A 168 -16.98 82.44 -21.52
CA ARG A 168 -17.19 83.41 -22.62
C ARG A 168 -18.59 84.05 -22.62
N SER A 169 -18.55 85.37 -22.54
CA SER A 169 -19.66 86.33 -22.49
C SER A 169 -20.57 86.32 -23.73
N ILE A 170 -21.89 86.37 -23.52
CA ILE A 170 -22.87 86.64 -24.59
C ILE A 170 -23.35 88.08 -24.49
N LYS A 171 -22.87 88.91 -25.42
CA LYS A 171 -23.34 90.27 -25.71
C LYS A 171 -24.64 90.18 -26.52
N ARG A 172 -25.77 90.64 -25.98
CA ARG A 172 -27.02 90.83 -26.73
C ARG A 172 -27.05 92.23 -27.39
N ARG A 173 -27.25 92.28 -28.71
CA ARG A 173 -27.67 93.49 -29.44
C ARG A 173 -28.62 93.14 -30.60
N ARG A 174 -29.85 93.66 -30.47
CA ARG A 174 -30.84 94.15 -31.45
C ARG A 174 -31.33 93.26 -32.61
N ALA A 175 -32.65 93.10 -32.70
CA ALA A 175 -33.50 93.90 -33.58
C ALA A 175 -34.86 94.11 -32.89
#